data_AF-A0A0G2JE07-F1
#
_entry.id   AF-A0A0G2JE07-F1
#
_cell.length_a   1.000
_cell.length_b   1.000
_cell.length_c   1.000
_cell.angle_alpha   90.00
_cell.angle_beta   90.00
_cell.angle_gamma   90.00
#
_symmetry.space_group_name_H-M   'P 1'
#
loop_
_entity.id
_entity.type
_entity.pdbx_description
1 polymer ?
#
loop_
_entity_poly.entity_id
_entity_poly.type
_entity_poly.pdbx_seq_one_letter_code
_entity_poly.pdbx_strand_id
1 'polypeptide(L)'
;MAFRSAGTLMTEFNAAFVPPALMPGYKGHVPGVASSFGSSYGNTTFKYFQDLRNTGLEKSYALLSGGCFPTIFSPNSPLVLTDNSQNWDRWLHQPTYSRSNQDNGRTTELTNFYKL
;
A
#
# COMPACT_ATOMS: atom_id res chain seq x y z
N MET A 1 -33.84 -51.75 -25.72
CA MET A 1 -34.50 -50.93 -24.66
C MET A 1 -33.87 -51.30 -23.33
N ALA A 2 -33.17 -50.38 -22.69
CA ALA A 2 -32.57 -50.64 -21.38
C ALA A 2 -33.65 -50.49 -20.29
N PHE A 3 -33.99 -51.60 -19.62
CA PHE A 3 -34.88 -51.59 -18.46
C PHE A 3 -34.09 -51.18 -17.23
N ARG A 4 -34.60 -50.21 -16.47
CA ARG A 4 -33.97 -49.66 -15.26
C ARG A 4 -34.78 -50.07 -14.04
N SER A 5 -34.07 -50.49 -12.98
CA SER A 5 -34.65 -51.04 -11.75
C SER A 5 -35.44 -49.98 -10.98
N ALA A 6 -36.59 -50.38 -10.44
CA ALA A 6 -37.40 -49.58 -9.53
C ALA A 6 -36.56 -49.18 -8.30
N GLY A 7 -36.45 -47.86 -8.04
CA GLY A 7 -35.64 -47.30 -6.96
C GLY A 7 -34.41 -46.50 -7.41
N THR A 8 -34.14 -46.41 -8.72
CA THR A 8 -33.08 -45.51 -9.23
C THR A 8 -33.53 -44.05 -9.09
N LEU A 9 -32.98 -43.33 -8.12
CA LEU A 9 -33.22 -41.90 -7.91
C LEU A 9 -32.59 -41.12 -9.08
N MET A 10 -33.43 -40.56 -9.94
CA MET A 10 -33.02 -39.68 -11.04
C MET A 10 -32.77 -38.29 -10.46
N THR A 11 -31.55 -38.02 -10.00
CA THR A 11 -31.16 -36.66 -9.63
C THR A 11 -30.64 -35.96 -10.89
N GLU A 12 -31.45 -35.06 -11.47
CA GLU A 12 -31.04 -34.22 -12.61
C GLU A 12 -29.87 -33.28 -12.27
N PHE A 13 -29.62 -33.07 -10.98
CA PHE A 13 -28.57 -32.19 -10.48
C PHE A 13 -27.31 -33.00 -10.13
N ASN A 14 -26.41 -33.13 -11.09
CA ASN A 14 -25.02 -33.49 -10.81
C ASN A 14 -24.32 -32.24 -10.26
N ALA A 15 -24.17 -32.14 -8.94
CA ALA A 15 -23.44 -31.04 -8.30
C ALA A 15 -21.94 -31.18 -8.55
N ALA A 16 -21.48 -30.83 -9.75
CA ALA A 16 -20.07 -30.72 -10.05
C ALA A 16 -19.50 -29.51 -9.29
N PHE A 17 -18.31 -29.66 -8.69
CA PHE A 17 -17.59 -28.53 -8.11
C PHE A 17 -17.33 -27.49 -9.21
N VAL A 18 -18.02 -26.34 -9.12
CA VAL A 18 -17.77 -25.19 -9.97
C VAL A 18 -16.77 -24.30 -9.25
N PRO A 19 -15.58 -24.04 -9.83
CA PRO A 19 -14.64 -23.09 -9.26
C PRO A 19 -15.36 -21.76 -8.99
N PRO A 20 -15.16 -21.11 -7.83
CA PRO A 20 -15.86 -19.87 -7.49
C PRO A 20 -15.71 -18.76 -8.54
N ALA A 21 -14.57 -18.73 -9.26
CA ALA A 21 -14.33 -17.81 -10.39
C ALA A 21 -15.30 -17.98 -11.58
N LEU A 22 -15.94 -19.15 -11.70
CA LEU A 22 -16.88 -19.49 -12.78
C LEU A 22 -18.35 -19.47 -12.30
N MET A 23 -18.61 -19.22 -11.01
CA MET A 23 -19.94 -19.24 -10.46
C MET A 23 -20.65 -17.89 -10.68
N PRO A 24 -21.75 -17.83 -11.46
CA PRO A 24 -22.47 -16.59 -11.68
C PRO A 24 -22.93 -15.97 -10.35
N GLY A 25 -22.64 -14.68 -10.15
CA GLY A 25 -22.99 -13.97 -8.92
C GLY A 25 -22.00 -14.14 -7.76
N TYR A 26 -20.95 -14.96 -7.89
CA TYR A 26 -19.87 -14.98 -6.91
C TYR A 26 -19.10 -13.66 -6.95
N LYS A 27 -19.17 -12.92 -5.85
CA LYS A 27 -18.51 -11.61 -5.70
C LYS A 27 -17.18 -11.71 -4.95
N GLY A 28 -16.51 -12.86 -4.93
CA GLY A 28 -15.27 -13.04 -4.19
C GLY A 28 -15.47 -13.18 -2.67
N HIS A 29 -14.55 -13.89 -2.01
CA HIS A 29 -14.50 -14.05 -0.55
C HIS A 29 -13.17 -13.51 -0.01
N VAL A 30 -13.24 -12.74 1.07
CA VAL A 30 -12.06 -12.27 1.82
C VAL A 30 -12.02 -13.05 3.13
N PRO A 31 -11.00 -13.89 3.36
CA PRO A 31 -10.87 -14.68 4.58
C PRO A 31 -10.94 -13.81 5.84
N GLY A 32 -11.72 -14.23 6.84
CA GLY A 32 -11.85 -13.52 8.11
C GLY A 32 -12.73 -12.26 8.07
N VAL A 33 -13.31 -11.92 6.91
CA VAL A 33 -14.21 -10.77 6.76
C VAL A 33 -15.62 -11.26 6.41
N ALA A 34 -16.60 -10.86 7.21
CA ALA A 34 -18.00 -11.14 6.92
C ALA A 34 -18.45 -10.34 5.69
N SER A 35 -19.06 -11.02 4.71
CA SER A 35 -19.59 -10.37 3.52
C SER A 35 -20.81 -9.52 3.89
N SER A 36 -20.74 -8.21 3.64
CA SER A 36 -21.88 -7.30 3.81
C SER A 36 -22.52 -6.96 2.47
N PHE A 37 -23.85 -6.92 2.43
CA PHE A 37 -24.58 -6.44 1.26
C PHE A 37 -24.21 -4.96 0.99
N GLY A 38 -23.99 -4.61 -0.27
CA GLY A 38 -23.65 -3.24 -0.69
C GLY A 38 -22.15 -2.93 -0.81
N SER A 39 -21.26 -3.83 -0.37
CA SER A 39 -19.81 -3.70 -0.61
C SER A 39 -19.36 -4.62 -1.74
N SER A 40 -18.48 -4.12 -2.62
CA SER A 40 -17.84 -4.94 -3.66
C SER A 40 -16.65 -5.70 -3.07
N TYR A 41 -16.24 -6.79 -3.74
CA TYR A 41 -15.01 -7.51 -3.41
C TYR A 41 -13.79 -6.60 -3.25
N GLY A 42 -13.64 -5.65 -4.18
CA GLY A 42 -12.51 -4.73 -4.19
C GLY A 42 -12.50 -3.85 -2.95
N ASN A 43 -13.67 -3.32 -2.56
CA ASN A 43 -13.79 -2.47 -1.37
C ASN A 43 -13.54 -3.25 -0.08
N THR A 44 -14.08 -4.47 0.04
CA THR A 44 -13.86 -5.31 1.23
C THR A 44 -12.40 -5.73 1.36
N THR A 45 -11.77 -6.11 0.25
CA THR A 45 -10.35 -6.51 0.21
C THR A 45 -9.44 -5.31 0.52
N PHE A 46 -9.70 -4.15 -0.09
CA PHE A 46 -8.94 -2.93 0.16
C PHE A 46 -9.00 -2.52 1.64
N LYS A 47 -10.21 -2.52 2.22
CA LYS A 47 -10.41 -2.22 3.63
C LYS A 47 -9.65 -3.19 4.53
N TYR A 48 -9.76 -4.50 4.26
CA TYR A 48 -9.05 -5.53 5.02
C TYR A 48 -7.54 -5.27 5.10
N PHE A 49 -6.90 -4.99 3.95
CA PHE A 49 -5.47 -4.68 3.93
C PHE A 49 -5.12 -3.39 4.66
N GLN A 50 -5.96 -2.36 4.56
CA GLN A 50 -5.75 -1.10 5.27
C GLN A 50 -5.88 -1.30 6.79
N ASP A 51 -6.87 -2.05 7.26
CA ASP A 51 -7.08 -2.35 8.68
C ASP A 51 -5.92 -3.18 9.25
N LEU A 52 -5.41 -4.14 8.47
CA LEU A 52 -4.24 -4.94 8.83
C LEU A 52 -2.98 -4.06 8.97
N ARG A 53 -2.75 -3.15 8.01
CA ARG A 53 -1.67 -2.17 8.08
C ARG A 53 -1.82 -1.29 9.32
N ASN A 54 -3.01 -0.71 9.55
CA ASN A 54 -3.28 0.16 10.69
C ASN A 54 -3.00 -0.55 12.01
N THR A 55 -3.45 -1.80 12.15
CA THR A 55 -3.18 -2.62 13.33
C THR A 55 -1.67 -2.83 13.56
N GLY A 56 -0.91 -3.05 12.48
CA GLY A 56 0.55 -3.16 12.54
C GLY A 56 1.21 -1.84 12.97
N LEU A 57 0.76 -0.72 12.41
CA LEU A 57 1.28 0.62 12.75
C LEU A 57 1.00 0.98 14.21
N GLU A 58 -0.23 0.78 14.70
CA GLU A 58 -0.58 1.04 16.10
C GLU A 58 0.28 0.23 17.08
N LYS A 59 0.59 -1.03 16.75
CA LYS A 59 1.51 -1.85 17.54
C LYS A 59 2.96 -1.37 17.47
N SER A 60 3.39 -0.79 16.35
CA SER A 60 4.77 -0.34 16.16
C SER A 60 5.13 0.88 17.03
N TYR A 61 4.16 1.74 17.37
CA TYR A 61 4.37 2.85 18.32
C TYR A 61 4.83 2.37 19.70
N ALA A 62 4.51 1.13 20.07
CA ALA A 62 4.69 0.64 21.43
C ALA A 62 6.09 0.07 21.73
N LEU A 63 6.97 -0.17 20.75
CA LEU A 63 8.16 -0.99 21.06
C LEU A 63 9.52 -0.62 20.45
N LEU A 64 9.68 0.29 19.49
CA LEU A 64 11.03 0.48 18.91
C LEU A 64 11.43 1.94 18.69
N SER A 65 12.63 2.23 19.21
CA SER A 65 13.48 3.41 19.09
C SER A 65 13.84 3.83 17.65
N GLY A 66 13.09 3.39 16.63
CA GLY A 66 13.34 3.61 15.20
C GLY A 66 12.60 4.79 14.57
N GLY A 67 11.73 5.46 15.33
CA GLY A 67 11.00 6.65 14.88
C GLY A 67 9.65 6.35 14.22
N CYS A 68 8.81 7.39 14.14
CA CYS A 68 7.55 7.35 13.41
C CYS A 68 7.87 7.44 11.91
N PHE A 69 7.42 6.47 11.11
CA PHE A 69 7.44 6.58 9.65
C PHE A 69 6.12 7.21 9.21
N PRO A 70 6.09 8.53 9.01
CA PRO A 70 4.89 9.15 8.51
C PRO A 70 4.58 8.61 7.12
N THR A 71 3.34 8.21 6.92
CA THR A 71 2.83 7.70 5.64
C THR A 71 1.42 8.22 5.45
N ILE A 72 1.06 8.58 4.21
CA ILE A 72 -0.29 9.01 3.83
C ILE A 72 -1.37 7.95 4.13
N PHE A 73 -0.97 6.71 4.38
CA PHE A 73 -1.85 5.60 4.71
C PHE A 73 -2.00 5.37 6.23
N SER A 74 -1.47 6.28 7.06
CA SER A 74 -1.60 6.20 8.51
C SER A 74 -3.03 6.53 8.96
N PRO A 75 -3.59 5.82 9.96
CA PRO A 75 -4.89 6.17 10.53
C PRO A 75 -4.85 7.46 11.37
N ASN A 76 -3.65 7.90 11.78
CA ASN A 76 -3.46 9.07 12.61
C ASN A 76 -3.40 10.35 11.78
N SER A 77 -4.55 11.02 11.66
CA SER A 77 -4.71 12.27 10.90
C SER A 77 -3.65 13.34 11.22
N PRO A 78 -3.31 13.62 12.50
CA PRO A 78 -2.25 14.60 12.80
C PRO A 78 -0.89 14.24 12.20
N LEU A 79 -0.55 12.95 12.19
CA LEU A 79 0.73 12.47 11.65
C LEU A 79 0.80 12.57 10.13
N VAL A 80 -0.30 12.30 9.44
CA VAL A 80 -0.41 12.50 7.98
C VAL A 80 -0.25 13.97 7.61
N LEU A 81 -0.88 14.87 8.38
CA LEU A 81 -0.78 16.31 8.15
C LEU A 81 0.66 16.80 8.35
N THR A 82 1.33 16.33 9.42
CA THR A 82 2.73 16.69 9.67
C THR A 82 3.70 16.14 8.62
N ASP A 83 3.44 14.94 8.07
CA ASP A 83 4.24 14.37 6.98
C ASP A 83 4.23 15.30 5.77
N ASN A 84 3.02 15.69 5.37
CA ASN A 84 2.80 16.48 4.18
C ASN A 84 3.48 17.84 4.35
N SER A 85 3.27 18.52 5.49
CA SER A 85 3.95 19.81 5.73
C SER A 85 5.47 19.68 5.72
N GLN A 86 6.04 18.66 6.39
CA GLN A 86 7.50 18.48 6.47
C GLN A 86 8.12 18.12 5.13
N ASN A 87 7.44 17.32 4.32
CA ASN A 87 7.93 16.87 3.02
C ASN A 87 7.97 18.02 2.01
N TRP A 88 6.93 18.87 2.02
CA TRP A 88 6.89 20.11 1.24
C TRP A 88 7.95 21.10 1.70
N ASP A 89 8.10 21.30 3.02
CA ASP A 89 9.11 22.19 3.59
C ASP A 89 10.55 21.76 3.22
N ARG A 90 10.84 20.46 3.31
CA ARG A 90 12.10 19.87 2.84
C ARG A 90 12.35 20.14 1.35
N TRP A 91 11.31 20.08 0.52
CA TRP A 91 11.42 20.31 -0.92
C TRP A 91 11.66 21.79 -1.23
N LEU A 92 10.96 22.70 -0.53
CA LEU A 92 11.15 24.15 -0.62
C LEU A 92 12.57 24.56 -0.20
N HIS A 93 13.11 23.93 0.83
CA HIS A 93 14.44 24.18 1.36
C HIS A 93 15.52 23.29 0.74
N GLN A 94 15.23 22.60 -0.37
CA GLN A 94 16.21 21.75 -1.02
C GLN A 94 17.36 22.62 -1.57
N PRO A 95 18.61 22.42 -1.11
CA PRO A 95 19.73 23.21 -1.60
C PRO A 95 19.94 22.94 -3.09
N THR A 96 19.98 24.02 -3.87
CA THR A 96 20.33 23.95 -5.28
C THR A 96 21.84 24.08 -5.41
N TYR A 97 22.52 22.95 -5.63
CA TYR A 97 23.96 22.95 -5.87
C TYR A 97 24.24 23.15 -7.35
N SER A 98 24.90 24.26 -7.70
CA SER A 98 25.56 24.40 -8.99
C SER A 98 27.00 23.87 -8.87
N ARG A 99 27.44 23.04 -9.83
CA ARG A 99 28.83 22.62 -9.92
C ARG A 99 29.57 23.61 -10.80
N SER A 100 30.61 24.26 -10.27
CA SER A 100 31.58 25.01 -11.06
C SER A 100 32.87 24.20 -11.20
N ASN A 101 33.52 24.28 -12.36
CA ASN A 101 34.87 23.76 -12.54
C ASN A 101 35.95 24.76 -12.07
N GLN A 102 35.54 25.94 -11.59
CA GLN A 102 36.45 26.94 -11.05
C GLN A 102 36.80 26.60 -9.60
N ASP A 103 38.09 26.34 -9.37
CA ASP A 103 38.65 26.22 -8.04
C ASP A 103 38.99 27.61 -7.50
N ASN A 104 38.15 28.11 -6.60
CA ASN A 104 38.34 29.41 -5.96
C ASN A 104 39.67 29.48 -5.17
N GLY A 105 40.14 28.36 -4.61
CA GLY A 105 41.43 28.30 -3.91
C GLY A 105 42.58 28.51 -4.87
N ARG A 106 42.60 27.78 -5.99
CA ARG A 106 43.58 27.95 -7.07
C ARG A 106 43.60 29.38 -7.62
N THR A 107 42.43 30.01 -7.79
CA THR A 107 42.37 31.38 -8.29
C THR A 107 42.97 32.39 -7.32
N THR A 108 42.78 32.22 -6.00
CA THR A 108 43.34 33.16 -5.01
C THR A 108 44.87 33.03 -4.93
N GLU A 109 45.42 31.82 -5.01
CA GLU A 109 46.87 31.57 -5.12
C GLU A 109 47.49 32.28 -6.33
N LEU A 110 46.90 32.10 -7.52
CA LEU A 110 47.37 32.76 -8.74
C LEU A 110 47.31 34.29 -8.62
N THR A 111 46.23 34.83 -8.05
CA THR A 111 46.07 36.28 -7.89
C THR A 111 47.13 36.87 -6.96
N ASN A 112 47.46 36.16 -5.88
CA ASN A 112 48.53 36.57 -4.97
C ASN A 112 49.91 36.46 -5.60
N PHE A 113 50.16 35.43 -6.42
CA PHE A 113 51.41 35.28 -7.16
C PHE A 113 51.68 36.45 -8.11
N TYR A 114 50.64 37.00 -8.76
CA TYR A 114 50.77 38.11 -9.70
C TYR A 114 50.67 39.51 -9.07
N LYS A 115 50.51 39.63 -7.74
CA LYS A 115 50.61 40.93 -7.06
C LYS A 115 52.09 41.31 -6.90
N LEU A 116 52.58 42.16 -7.80
CA LEU A 116 53.81 42.96 -7.67
C LEU A 116 53.46 44.38 -7.26
#